data_AF-A0A5Y2ZDD0-F1
#
_entry.id   AF-A0A5Y2ZDD0-F1
#
_cell.length_a   1.000
_cell.length_b   1.000
_cell.length_c   1.000
_cell.angle_alpha   90.00
_cell.angle_beta   90.00
_cell.angle_gamma   90.00
#
_symmetry.space_group_name_H-M   'P 1'
#
loop_
_entity.id
_entity.type
_entity.pdbx_description
1 polymer ?
#
loop_
_entity_poly.entity_id
_entity_poly.type
_entity_poly.pdbx_seq_one_letter_code
_entity_poly.pdbx_strand_id
1 'polypeptide(L)' 'MRIELVISRTKQLPEGAVPALEKELITRLQNQYENCNLTIRRGSQDGLSIVGAADGDKKRIQS' A
#
# COMPACT_ATOMS: atom_id res chain seq x y z
N MET A 1 -2.31 -8.28 -9.01
CA MET A 1 -2.28 -8.34 -7.53
C MET A 1 -3.01 -7.14 -6.94
N ARG A 2 -3.77 -7.31 -5.85
CA ARG A 2 -4.47 -6.21 -5.16
C ARG A 2 -3.86 -5.96 -3.79
N ILE A 3 -3.53 -4.71 -3.50
CA ILE A 3 -2.91 -4.27 -2.25
C ILE A 3 -3.78 -3.17 -1.64
N GLU A 4 -4.17 -3.36 -0.40
CA GLU A 4 -4.91 -2.36 0.37
C GLU A 4 -4.09 -1.95 1.60
N LEU A 5 -3.81 -0.65 1.69
CA LEU A 5 -3.16 -0.04 2.84
C LEU A 5 -4.18 0.83 3.58
N VAL A 6 -4.39 0.51 4.84
CA VAL A 6 -5.20 1.32 5.75
C VAL A 6 -4.25 2.02 6.71
N ILE A 7 -4.37 3.34 6.79
CA ILE A 7 -3.64 4.15 7.77
C ILE A 7 -4.65 4.65 8.79
N SER A 8 -4.35 4.45 10.07
CA SER A 8 -5.24 4.89 11.15
C SER A 8 -5.46 6.41 11.09
N ARG A 9 -6.71 6.83 11.25
CA ARG A 9 -7.14 8.23 11.30
C ARG A 9 -6.51 8.99 12.47
N THR A 10 -6.08 8.30 13.53
CA THR A 10 -5.45 8.93 14.70
C THR A 10 -4.04 9.43 14.42
N LYS A 11 -3.36 8.89 13.40
CA LYS A 11 -2.04 9.36 12.97
C LYS A 11 -2.16 10.69 12.26
N GLN A 12 -1.52 11.73 12.78
CA GLN A 12 -1.40 12.99 12.06
C GLN A 12 -0.45 12.82 10.88
N LEU A 13 -0.93 13.19 9.70
CA LEU A 13 -0.16 13.19 8.47
C LEU A 13 -0.12 14.61 7.92
N PRO A 14 1.02 15.06 7.38
CA PRO A 14 1.08 16.31 6.64
C PRO A 14 0.09 16.33 5.47
N GLU A 15 -0.31 17.53 5.06
CA GLU A 15 -1.07 17.71 3.84
C GLU A 15 -0.29 17.12 2.64
N GLY A 16 -1.00 16.39 1.78
CA GLY A 16 -0.38 15.73 0.62
C GLY A 16 0.40 14.44 0.93
N ALA A 17 0.57 14.04 2.20
CA ALA A 17 1.32 12.84 2.54
C ALA A 17 0.72 11.54 1.96
N VAL A 18 -0.61 11.41 1.96
CA VAL A 18 -1.29 10.21 1.39
C VAL A 18 -1.09 10.13 -0.13
N PRO A 19 -1.37 11.18 -0.92
CA PRO A 19 -1.06 11.19 -2.36
C PRO A 19 0.42 10.93 -2.68
N ALA A 20 1.34 11.53 -1.90
CA ALA A 20 2.77 11.32 -2.10
C ALA A 20 3.17 9.86 -1.85
N LEU A 21 2.63 9.25 -0.79
CA LEU A 21 2.85 7.84 -0.47
C LEU A 21 2.27 6.92 -1.55
N GLU A 22 1.07 7.22 -2.05
CA GLU A 22 0.44 6.45 -3.12
C GLU A 22 1.29 6.45 -4.38
N LYS A 23 1.78 7.61 -4.81
CA LYS A 23 2.66 7.74 -5.98
C LYS A 23 3.95 6.93 -5.83
N GLU A 24 4.61 7.04 -4.68
CA GLU A 24 5.86 6.33 -4.41
C GLU A 24 5.66 4.82 -4.41
N LEU A 25 4.64 4.33 -3.70
CA LEU A 25 4.37 2.89 -3.60
C LEU A 25 3.92 2.28 -4.93
N ILE A 26 3.06 2.96 -5.70
CA ILE A 26 2.67 2.51 -7.05
C ILE A 26 3.92 2.38 -7.93
N THR A 27 4.80 3.37 -7.93
CA THR A 27 6.03 3.36 -8.75
C THR A 27 6.91 2.17 -8.39
N ARG A 28 7.14 1.92 -7.09
CA ARG A 28 7.94 0.78 -6.63
C ARG A 28 7.32 -0.57 -7.00
N LEU A 29 6.00 -0.69 -6.87
CA LEU A 29 5.26 -1.91 -7.19
C LEU A 29 5.28 -2.20 -8.69
N GLN A 30 5.00 -1.21 -9.52
CA GLN A 30 4.99 -1.35 -10.98
C GLN A 30 6.37 -1.70 -11.54
N ASN A 31 7.45 -1.26 -10.89
CA ASN A 31 8.82 -1.65 -11.26
C ASN A 31 9.14 -3.13 -11.03
N GLN A 32 8.37 -3.83 -10.18
CA GLN A 32 8.66 -5.22 -9.79
C GLN A 32 7.55 -6.20 -10.21
N TYR A 33 6.32 -5.72 -10.37
CA TYR A 33 5.15 -6.53 -10.57
C TYR A 33 4.21 -5.90 -11.59
N GLU A 34 3.83 -6.68 -12.59
CA GLU A 34 2.80 -6.27 -13.56
C GLU A 34 1.41 -6.29 -12.91
N ASN A 35 0.51 -5.41 -13.38
CA ASN A 35 -0.91 -5.41 -13.02
C ASN A 35 -1.19 -5.37 -11.50
N CYS A 36 -0.53 -4.44 -10.80
CA CYS A 36 -0.79 -4.16 -9.40
C CYS A 36 -1.79 -3.02 -9.23
N ASN A 37 -2.76 -3.22 -8.33
CA ASN A 37 -3.66 -2.18 -7.89
C ASN A 37 -3.39 -1.90 -6.40
N LEU A 38 -3.00 -0.66 -6.09
CA LEU A 38 -2.85 -0.17 -4.72
C LEU A 38 -4.02 0.73 -4.38
N THR A 39 -4.62 0.55 -3.21
CA THR A 39 -5.58 1.50 -2.63
C THR A 39 -5.10 1.90 -1.24
N ILE A 40 -4.98 3.21 -0.99
CA ILE A 40 -4.68 3.75 0.34
C ILE A 40 -5.94 4.42 0.90
N ARG A 41 -6.35 4.05 2.12
CA ARG A 41 -7.51 4.66 2.79
C ARG A 41 -7.25 4.94 4.27
N ARG A 42 -8.07 5.82 4.84
CA ARG A 42 -8.03 6.20 6.27
C ARG A 42 -9.05 5.39 7.07
N GLY A 43 -8.59 4.60 8.04
CA GLY A 43 -9.42 3.70 8.85
C GLY A 43 -9.29 3.90 10.36
N SER A 44 -9.92 3.02 11.16
CA SER A 44 -9.81 3.03 12.62
C SER A 44 -8.43 2.57 13.09
N GLN A 45 -7.89 1.54 12.44
CA GLN A 45 -6.58 0.94 12.73
C GLN A 45 -5.75 0.84 11.45
N ASP A 46 -4.44 0.72 11.61
CA ASP A 46 -3.57 0.42 10.49
C ASP A 46 -3.80 -1.01 10.00
N GLY A 47 -3.59 -1.24 8.71
CA GLY A 47 -3.69 -2.57 8.13
C GLY A 47 -3.09 -2.64 6.74
N LEU A 48 -2.60 -3.82 6.38
CA LEU A 48 -2.11 -4.14 5.05
C LEU A 48 -2.72 -5.46 4.62
N SER A 49 -3.39 -5.47 3.46
CA SER A 49 -3.94 -6.68 2.85
C SER A 49 -3.37 -6.84 1.45
N ILE A 50 -2.92 -8.05 1.12
CA ILE A 50 -2.34 -8.39 -0.17
C ILE A 50 -3.06 -9.65 -0.69
N VAL A 51 -3.76 -9.51 -1.80
CA VAL A 51 -4.56 -10.58 -2.42
C VAL A 51 -4.04 -10.90 -3.81
N GLY A 52 -3.93 -12.21 -4.11
CA GLY A 52 -3.49 -12.71 -5.41
C GLY A 52 -1.99 -12.57 -5.64
N ALA A 53 -1.19 -12.73 -4.60
CA ALA A 53 0.28 -12.74 -4.64
C ALA A 53 0.82 -14.04 -4.05
N ALA A 54 1.96 -14.53 -4.53
CA ALA A 54 2.65 -15.64 -3.90
C ALA A 54 3.20 -15.24 -2.53
N ASP A 55 3.41 -16.19 -1.62
CA ASP A 55 3.82 -15.86 -0.24
C ASP A 55 5.22 -15.23 -0.17
N GLY A 56 6.10 -15.55 -1.14
CA GLY A 56 7.40 -14.88 -1.29
C GLY A 56 7.22 -13.39 -1.63
N ASP A 57 6.33 -13.08 -2.57
CA ASP A 57 6.04 -11.71 -2.99
C ASP A 57 5.39 -10.91 -1.87
N LYS A 58 4.45 -11.51 -1.12
CA LYS A 58 3.83 -10.87 0.06
C LYS A 58 4.89 -10.42 1.06
N LYS A 59 5.84 -11.30 1.39
CA LYS A 59 6.95 -10.97 2.30
C LYS A 59 7.82 -9.84 1.76
N ARG A 60 8.12 -9.87 0.46
CA ARG A 60 8.91 -8.84 -0.23
C ARG A 60 8.20 -7.49 -0.32
N ILE A 61 6.88 -7.46 -0.42
CA ILE A 61 6.08 -6.23 -0.42
C ILE A 61 5.98 -5.64 0.99
N GLN A 62 6.00 -6.50 2.01
CA GLN A 62 5.93 -6.10 3.42
C GLN A 62 7.26 -5.60 4.00
N SER A 63 8.40 -5.92 3.38
CA SER A 63 9.75 -5.49 3.78
C SER A 63 10.09 -4.09 3.29
#